data_AF-A0A8S9KEH5-F1
#
_entry.id   AF-A0A8S9KEH5-F1
#
_cell.length_a   1.000
_cell.length_b   1.000
_cell.length_c   1.000
_cell.angle_alpha   90.00
_cell.angle_beta   90.00
_cell.angle_gamma   90.00
#
_symmetry.space_group_name_H-M   'P 1'
#
loop_
_entity.id
_entity.type
_entity.pdbx_description
1 polymer ?
#
loop_
_entity_poly.entity_id
_entity_poly.type
_entity_poly.pdbx_seq_one_letter_code
_entity_poly.pdbx_strand_id
1 'polypeptide(L)'
;MTAETFEILSNKEVIAVNQDPLGVQGRKIQANGEDDCQQVWSGPLTGDRLVVALWNRCSKPATITATWDMIGLESTVSVSVRDLWQHIDVTDNASVSFEAQVEAHDCYMYILTPQAVVSRSDV
;
A
#
# COMPACT_ATOMS: atom_id res chain seq x y z
N MET A 1 7.70 25.90 10.73
CA MET A 1 7.11 24.77 9.99
C MET A 1 6.92 25.20 8.56
N THR A 2 7.41 24.44 7.58
CA THR A 2 7.19 24.75 6.17
C THR A 2 5.79 24.31 5.74
N ALA A 3 5.29 24.83 4.62
CA ALA A 3 4.02 24.38 4.04
C ALA A 3 4.06 22.88 3.72
N GLU A 4 5.18 22.41 3.17
CA GLU A 4 5.45 20.99 2.89
C GLU A 4 5.39 20.12 4.15
N THR A 5 6.06 20.51 5.24
CA THR A 5 5.95 19.76 6.50
C THR A 5 4.52 19.71 7.02
N PHE A 6 3.79 20.81 6.91
CA PHE A 6 2.38 20.84 7.33
C PHE A 6 1.52 19.93 6.46
N GLU A 7 1.73 19.92 5.15
CA GLU A 7 1.02 19.05 4.21
C GLU A 7 1.23 17.57 4.56
N ILE A 8 2.48 17.15 4.79
CA ILE A 8 2.79 15.78 5.22
C ILE A 8 2.08 15.43 6.54
N LEU A 9 2.18 16.31 7.54
CA LEU A 9 1.60 16.06 8.88
C LEU A 9 0.06 16.13 8.90
N SER A 10 -0.55 16.85 7.96
CA SER A 10 -2.01 17.05 7.89
C SER A 10 -2.70 16.18 6.85
N ASN A 11 -1.95 15.28 6.18
CA ASN A 11 -2.50 14.34 5.22
C ASN A 11 -3.60 13.48 5.87
N LYS A 12 -4.85 13.75 5.47
CA LYS A 12 -6.04 13.15 6.08
C LYS A 12 -6.14 11.65 5.84
N GLU A 13 -5.59 11.14 4.74
CA GLU A 13 -5.68 9.73 4.40
C GLU A 13 -4.69 8.90 5.21
N VAL A 14 -3.47 9.41 5.38
CA VAL A 14 -2.47 8.81 6.27
C VAL A 14 -2.95 8.86 7.73
N ILE A 15 -3.55 9.98 8.15
CA ILE A 15 -4.20 10.08 9.47
C ILE A 15 -5.33 9.08 9.60
N ALA A 16 -6.16 8.88 8.57
CA ALA A 16 -7.26 7.92 8.61
C ALA A 16 -6.77 6.47 8.77
N VAL A 17 -5.64 6.12 8.17
CA VAL A 17 -4.98 4.83 8.41
C VAL A 17 -4.55 4.70 9.87
N ASN A 18 -3.91 5.74 10.42
CA ASN A 18 -3.49 5.75 11.82
C ASN A 18 -4.69 5.66 12.80
N GLN A 19 -5.84 6.23 12.41
CA GLN A 19 -7.06 6.29 13.21
C GLN A 19 -8.08 5.20 12.82
N ASP A 20 -7.67 4.18 12.07
CA ASP A 20 -8.61 3.14 11.63
C ASP A 20 -9.16 2.37 12.86
N PRO A 21 -10.50 2.23 12.97
CA PRO A 21 -11.12 1.68 14.18
C PRO A 21 -10.86 0.19 14.37
N LEU A 22 -10.35 -0.52 13.35
CA LEU A 22 -9.90 -1.90 13.50
C LEU A 22 -8.70 -1.99 14.47
N GLY A 23 -7.88 -0.93 14.55
CA GLY A 23 -6.79 -0.82 15.52
C GLY A 23 -5.70 -1.90 15.39
N VAL A 24 -5.61 -2.57 14.24
CA VAL A 24 -4.63 -3.63 14.00
C VAL A 24 -3.34 -3.04 13.44
N GLN A 25 -2.22 -3.37 14.09
CA GLN A 25 -0.91 -2.90 13.69
C GLN A 25 -0.45 -3.56 12.38
N GLY A 26 0.13 -2.77 11.47
CA GLY A 26 0.84 -3.27 10.30
C GLY A 26 2.14 -4.00 10.67
N ARG A 27 2.55 -4.94 9.83
CA ARG A 27 3.76 -5.76 10.02
C ARG A 27 4.65 -5.70 8.79
N LYS A 28 5.96 -5.88 9.00
CA LYS A 28 6.91 -6.13 7.91
C LYS A 28 6.59 -7.49 7.30
N ILE A 29 6.15 -7.50 6.04
CA ILE A 29 5.77 -8.69 5.30
C ILE A 29 6.98 -9.28 4.59
N GLN A 30 7.80 -8.41 4.00
CA GLN A 30 8.97 -8.80 3.24
C GLN A 30 10.10 -7.80 3.46
N ALA A 31 11.33 -8.29 3.44
CA ALA A 31 12.52 -7.48 3.32
C ALA A 31 13.50 -8.13 2.35
N ASN A 32 14.12 -7.32 1.49
CA ASN A 32 15.09 -7.70 0.49
C ASN A 32 16.23 -6.66 0.43
N GLY A 33 17.26 -6.94 -0.37
CA GLY A 33 18.42 -6.06 -0.54
C GLY A 33 19.43 -6.18 0.59
N GLU A 34 20.50 -5.39 0.50
CA GLU A 34 21.53 -5.32 1.55
C GLU A 34 20.91 -4.80 2.85
N ASP A 35 21.17 -5.48 3.98
CA ASP A 35 20.65 -5.14 5.30
C ASP A 35 19.13 -4.91 5.37
N ASP A 36 18.35 -5.71 4.60
CA ASP A 36 16.89 -5.61 4.56
C ASP A 36 16.41 -4.20 4.13
N CYS A 37 17.14 -3.52 3.24
CA CYS A 37 16.88 -2.13 2.92
C CYS A 37 15.61 -1.91 2.07
N GLN A 38 15.13 -2.89 1.31
CA GLN A 38 13.87 -2.82 0.56
C GLN A 38 12.78 -3.55 1.35
N GLN A 39 11.69 -2.88 1.70
CA GLN A 39 10.71 -3.45 2.62
C GLN A 39 9.28 -3.26 2.12
N VAL A 40 8.46 -4.30 2.34
CA VAL A 40 7.01 -4.25 2.22
C VAL A 40 6.42 -4.37 3.62
N TRP A 41 5.61 -3.38 3.99
CA TRP A 41 4.83 -3.39 5.21
C TRP A 41 3.35 -3.43 4.85
N SER A 42 2.55 -4.20 5.59
CA SER A 42 1.10 -4.23 5.37
C SER A 42 0.34 -4.54 6.65
N GLY A 43 -0.89 -4.06 6.73
CA GLY A 43 -1.85 -4.35 7.79
C GLY A 43 -3.29 -4.21 7.31
N PRO A 44 -4.23 -4.95 7.92
CA PRO A 44 -5.65 -4.80 7.61
C PRO A 44 -6.20 -3.49 8.16
N LEU A 45 -7.18 -2.96 7.45
CA LEU A 45 -7.98 -1.81 7.83
C LEU A 45 -9.46 -2.21 7.85
N THR A 46 -10.31 -1.34 8.37
CA THR A 46 -11.75 -1.53 8.37
C THR A 46 -12.31 -1.66 6.94
N GLY A 47 -13.23 -2.59 6.73
CA GLY A 47 -13.90 -2.84 5.44
C GLY A 47 -13.07 -3.66 4.46
N ASP A 48 -12.34 -4.66 4.97
CA ASP A 48 -11.49 -5.60 4.20
C ASP A 48 -10.42 -4.95 3.32
N ARG A 49 -10.10 -3.68 3.61
CA ARG A 49 -9.00 -2.94 2.99
C ARG A 49 -7.68 -3.32 3.62
N LEU A 50 -6.60 -3.08 2.90
CA LEU A 50 -5.23 -3.20 3.38
C LEU A 50 -4.52 -1.86 3.22
N VAL A 51 -3.71 -1.48 4.21
CA VAL A 51 -2.63 -0.53 3.97
C VAL A 51 -1.39 -1.29 3.51
N VAL A 52 -0.69 -0.75 2.52
CA VAL A 52 0.62 -1.22 2.09
C VAL A 52 1.58 -0.05 2.07
N ALA A 53 2.75 -0.21 2.68
CA ALA A 53 3.86 0.74 2.56
C ALA A 53 5.07 0.05 1.90
N LEU A 54 5.57 0.68 0.85
CA LEU A 54 6.79 0.28 0.14
C LEU A 54 7.90 1.22 0.57
N TRP A 55 8.90 0.69 1.28
CA TRP A 55 9.94 1.51 1.90
C TRP A 55 11.32 1.12 1.37
N ASN A 56 11.96 2.07 0.70
CA ASN A 56 13.31 1.91 0.19
C ASN A 56 14.31 2.66 1.09
N ARG A 57 15.00 1.91 1.95
CA ARG A 57 16.08 2.42 2.81
C ARG A 57 17.44 2.37 2.11
N CYS A 58 17.51 1.79 0.91
CA CYS A 58 18.74 1.66 0.16
C CYS A 58 19.18 3.01 -0.41
N SER A 59 20.45 3.10 -0.84
CA SER A 59 21.04 4.29 -1.45
C SER A 59 20.74 4.46 -2.94
N LYS A 60 19.92 3.58 -3.53
CA LYS A 60 19.55 3.59 -4.95
C LYS A 60 18.05 3.35 -5.12
N PRO A 61 17.42 3.88 -6.19
CA PRO A 61 16.05 3.54 -6.52
C PRO A 61 15.87 2.04 -6.70
N ALA A 62 14.70 1.53 -6.29
CA ALA A 62 14.37 0.11 -6.38
C ALA A 62 12.90 -0.07 -6.71
N THR A 63 12.60 -1.05 -7.57
CA THR A 63 11.22 -1.53 -7.71
C THR A 63 10.91 -2.46 -6.55
N ILE A 64 9.89 -2.12 -5.77
CA ILE A 64 9.42 -2.93 -4.65
C ILE A 64 8.02 -3.44 -5.00
N THR A 65 7.83 -4.75 -4.91
CA THR A 65 6.59 -5.43 -5.34
C THR A 65 5.90 -6.06 -4.14
N ALA A 66 4.62 -5.76 -3.95
CA ALA A 66 3.73 -6.43 -3.02
C ALA A 66 2.84 -7.42 -3.79
N THR A 67 3.15 -8.70 -3.71
CA THR A 67 2.31 -9.75 -4.28
C THR A 67 1.16 -10.05 -3.32
N TRP A 68 0.01 -10.46 -3.85
CA TRP A 68 -1.18 -10.67 -3.04
C TRP A 68 -1.03 -11.74 -1.98
N ASP A 69 -0.42 -12.87 -2.34
CA ASP A 69 -0.15 -13.97 -1.41
C ASP A 69 0.68 -13.50 -0.21
N MET A 70 1.66 -12.62 -0.43
CA MET A 70 2.48 -12.04 0.64
C MET A 70 1.66 -11.17 1.59
N ILE A 71 0.75 -10.35 1.06
CA ILE A 71 -0.07 -9.43 1.85
C ILE A 71 -1.42 -10.02 2.31
N GLY A 72 -1.65 -11.32 2.07
CA GLY A 72 -2.82 -12.04 2.55
C GLY A 72 -4.07 -11.91 1.70
N LEU A 73 -3.92 -11.59 0.42
CA LEU A 73 -4.98 -11.56 -0.59
C LEU A 73 -4.94 -12.83 -1.46
N GLU A 74 -6.11 -13.26 -1.94
CA GLU A 74 -6.21 -14.35 -2.90
C GLU A 74 -5.77 -13.89 -4.30
N SER A 75 -5.12 -14.80 -5.05
CA SER A 75 -4.59 -14.49 -6.39
C SER A 75 -5.64 -14.28 -7.47
N THR A 76 -6.92 -14.33 -7.14
CA THR A 76 -8.06 -14.19 -8.05
C THR A 76 -8.79 -12.87 -7.89
N VAL A 77 -8.49 -12.13 -6.81
CA VAL A 77 -9.21 -10.90 -6.44
C VAL A 77 -8.67 -9.72 -7.23
N SER A 78 -9.55 -8.95 -7.87
CA SER A 78 -9.18 -7.66 -8.45
C SER A 78 -9.07 -6.62 -7.35
N VAL A 79 -8.06 -5.75 -7.37
CA VAL A 79 -7.82 -4.78 -6.29
C VAL A 79 -7.73 -3.36 -6.86
N SER A 80 -8.43 -2.40 -6.25
CA SER A 80 -8.18 -0.99 -6.49
C SER A 80 -7.07 -0.47 -5.58
N VAL A 81 -6.22 0.40 -6.10
CA VAL A 81 -5.02 0.89 -5.44
C VAL A 81 -5.05 2.41 -5.42
N ARG A 82 -5.05 2.99 -4.23
CA ARG A 82 -4.99 4.43 -4.00
C ARG A 82 -3.65 4.83 -3.40
N ASP A 83 -2.99 5.80 -4.01
CA ASP A 83 -1.76 6.43 -3.48
C ASP A 83 -2.14 7.54 -2.50
N LEU A 84 -1.66 7.43 -1.24
CA LEU A 84 -2.03 8.37 -0.18
C LEU A 84 -1.20 9.66 -0.20
N TRP A 85 -0.04 9.67 -0.85
CA TRP A 85 0.79 10.87 -0.99
C TRP A 85 0.34 11.71 -2.16
N GLN A 86 0.00 11.08 -3.28
CA GLN A 86 -0.48 11.76 -4.49
C GLN A 86 -1.99 12.00 -4.48
N HIS A 87 -2.74 11.35 -3.58
CA HIS A 87 -4.20 11.41 -3.49
C HIS A 87 -4.92 10.95 -4.77
N ILE A 88 -4.30 10.04 -5.53
CA ILE A 88 -4.84 9.50 -6.78
C ILE A 88 -5.16 8.02 -6.66
N ASP A 89 -6.17 7.60 -7.41
CA ASP A 89 -6.41 6.18 -7.66
C ASP A 89 -5.51 5.77 -8.83
N VAL A 90 -4.53 4.90 -8.54
CA VAL A 90 -3.49 4.46 -9.49
C VAL A 90 -4.09 3.46 -10.49
N THR A 91 -4.97 2.59 -10.00
CA THR A 91 -5.68 1.58 -10.79
C THR A 91 -6.88 1.06 -10.00
N ASP A 92 -7.93 0.65 -10.68
CA ASP A 92 -9.11 0.03 -10.07
C ASP A 92 -9.13 -1.50 -10.15
N ASN A 93 -8.16 -2.09 -10.85
CA ASN A 93 -8.18 -3.49 -11.24
C ASN A 93 -6.80 -4.14 -11.31
N ALA A 94 -5.91 -3.79 -10.37
CA ALA A 94 -4.63 -4.47 -10.23
C ALA A 94 -4.84 -5.97 -10.10
N SER A 95 -3.96 -6.73 -10.77
CA SER A 95 -3.92 -8.18 -10.67
C SER A 95 -2.51 -8.73 -10.34
N VAL A 96 -2.44 -9.88 -9.69
CA VAL A 96 -1.32 -10.66 -9.12
C VAL A 96 -0.51 -9.95 -8.03
N SER A 97 -0.26 -8.66 -8.21
CA SER A 97 0.61 -7.86 -7.39
C SER A 97 0.40 -6.37 -7.65
N PHE A 98 1.01 -5.54 -6.81
CA PHE A 98 1.22 -4.13 -7.07
C PHE A 98 2.69 -3.78 -6.83
N GLU A 99 3.28 -2.95 -7.69
CA GLU A 99 4.68 -2.54 -7.56
C GLU A 99 4.85 -1.06 -7.86
N ALA A 100 5.89 -0.47 -7.27
CA ALA A 100 6.31 0.89 -7.57
C ALA A 100 7.83 0.99 -7.57
N GLN A 101 8.36 1.88 -8.41
CA GLN A 101 9.74 2.34 -8.30
C GLN A 101 9.81 3.37 -7.17
N VAL A 102 10.50 3.02 -6.09
CA VAL A 102 10.67 3.87 -4.91
C VAL A 102 12.08 4.43 -4.91
N GLU A 103 12.21 5.75 -4.87
CA GLU A 103 13.51 6.43 -4.85
C GLU A 103 14.34 6.10 -3.60
N ALA A 104 15.63 6.40 -3.64
CA ALA A 104 16.52 6.14 -2.52
C ALA A 104 16.06 6.91 -1.27
N HIS A 105 15.97 6.21 -0.14
CA HIS A 105 15.50 6.76 1.15
C HIS A 105 14.05 7.27 1.15
N ASP A 106 13.22 6.84 0.20
CA ASP A 106 11.82 7.25 0.06
C ASP A 106 10.85 6.14 0.52
N CYS A 107 9.59 6.51 0.76
CA CYS A 107 8.52 5.54 1.03
C CYS A 107 7.20 5.96 0.40
N TYR A 108 6.51 4.99 -0.19
CA TYR A 108 5.14 5.19 -0.69
C TYR A 108 4.14 4.38 0.12
N MET A 109 2.94 4.93 0.27
CA MET A 109 1.89 4.37 1.10
C MET A 109 0.60 4.31 0.29
N TYR A 110 -0.03 3.14 0.29
CA TYR A 110 -1.20 2.84 -0.51
C TYR A 110 -2.32 2.23 0.32
N ILE A 111 -3.56 2.49 -0.08
CA ILE A 111 -4.71 1.68 0.32
C ILE A 111 -5.06 0.74 -0.82
N LEU A 112 -5.11 -0.54 -0.52
CA LEU A 112 -5.59 -1.60 -1.41
C LEU A 112 -7.00 -1.98 -0.98
N THR A 113 -7.94 -1.92 -1.92
CA THR A 113 -9.34 -2.32 -1.69
C THR A 113 -9.70 -3.48 -2.61
N PRO A 114 -9.83 -4.70 -2.06
CA PRO A 114 -10.41 -5.84 -2.76
C PRO A 114 -11.76 -5.49 -3.38
N GLN A 115 -11.90 -5.76 -4.68
CA GLN A 115 -13.16 -5.59 -5.39
C GLN A 115 -13.94 -6.90 -5.32
N ALA A 116 -15.22 -6.82 -4.98
CA ALA A 116 -16.10 -7.97 -5.07
C ALA A 116 -16.11 -8.48 -6.51
N VAL A 117 -15.95 -9.79 -6.71
CA VAL A 117 -16.16 -10.40 -8.01
C VAL A 117 -17.63 -10.19 -8.37
N VAL A 118 -17.90 -9.29 -9.32
CA VAL A 118 -19.25 -9.17 -9.88
C VAL A 118 -19.52 -10.48 -10.62
N SER A 119 -20.24 -11.39 -9.97
CA SER A 119 -20.80 -12.57 -10.61
C SER A 119 -21.71 -12.08 -11.73
N ARG A 120 -21.21 -12.13 -12.98
CA ARG A 120 -22.07 -12.01 -14.17
C ARG A 120 -22.93 -13.26 -14.23
N SER A 121 -24.04 -13.23 -13.52
CA SER A 121 -25.10 -14.23 -13.59
C SER A 121 -26.43 -13.49 -13.47
N ASP A 122 -26.72 -12.64 -14.46
CA ASP A 122 -28.05 -12.09 -14.74
C ASP A 122 -28.02 -11.35 -16.10
N VAL A 123 -27.96 -12.10 -17.20
CA VAL A 123 -28.67 -11.82 -18.48
C VAL A 123 -28.93 -13.15 -19.18
#